data_AF-A0A2V6B6B8-F1
#
_entry.id   AF-A0A2V6B6B8-F1
#
_cell.length_a   1.000
_cell.length_b   1.000
_cell.length_c   1.000
_cell.angle_alpha   90.00
_cell.angle_beta   90.00
_cell.angle_gamma   90.00
#
_symmetry.space_group_name_H-M   'P 1'
#
loop_
_entity.id
_entity.type
_entity.pdbx_description
1 polymer ?
#
loop_
_entity_poly.entity_id
_entity_poly.type
_entity_poly.pdbx_seq_one_letter_code
_entity_poly.pdbx_strand_id
1 'polypeptide(L)'
;MDKSKATSARTALTAGSNGNDEDRVTAAPDRPVPGLREQKAQKRLEAETRNAVAKARREKEKRLHELEMKIAALEGQQKELAAALEDPTAYEPGGRATAINRDLSSLADDLARLTAEWENATALVAP
;
A
#
# COMPACT_ATOMS: atom_id res chain seq x y z
N MET A 1 23.17 -29.25 3.22
CA MET A 1 23.01 -28.62 1.89
C MET A 1 21.58 -28.83 1.45
N ASP A 2 20.74 -27.81 1.65
CA ASP A 2 19.34 -27.78 1.24
C ASP A 2 19.18 -27.64 -0.27
N LYS A 3 18.23 -28.40 -0.85
CA LYS A 3 17.51 -28.12 -2.12
C LYS A 3 16.42 -29.19 -2.35
N SER A 4 15.34 -29.15 -1.56
CA SER A 4 14.10 -29.84 -1.94
C SER A 4 13.33 -28.98 -2.94
N LYS A 5 13.37 -29.38 -4.20
CA LYS A 5 12.60 -28.77 -5.30
C LYS A 5 11.14 -29.22 -5.20
N ALA A 6 10.24 -28.28 -4.87
CA ALA A 6 8.81 -28.47 -4.97
C ALA A 6 8.42 -28.73 -6.44
N THR A 7 7.91 -29.94 -6.72
CA THR A 7 7.51 -30.37 -8.06
C THR A 7 5.99 -30.27 -8.20
N SER A 8 5.58 -29.36 -9.08
CA SER A 8 4.41 -29.41 -9.95
C SER A 8 3.04 -29.77 -9.37
N ALA A 9 2.21 -28.73 -9.22
CA ALA A 9 0.76 -28.81 -9.20
C ALA A 9 0.21 -29.34 -10.55
N ARG A 10 -0.30 -30.58 -10.56
CA ARG A 10 -1.47 -31.06 -11.34
C ARG A 10 -1.55 -32.59 -11.27
N THR A 11 -2.26 -33.06 -10.25
CA THR A 11 -2.69 -34.46 -10.08
C THR A 11 -4.16 -34.34 -9.67
N ALA A 12 -5.21 -34.86 -10.30
CA ALA A 12 -5.41 -35.78 -11.44
C ALA A 12 -6.75 -35.35 -12.08
N LEU A 13 -6.85 -35.08 -13.39
CA LEU A 13 -7.18 -36.01 -14.47
C LEU A 13 -7.99 -37.26 -14.07
N THR A 14 -9.32 -37.14 -14.25
CA THR A 14 -10.29 -38.15 -14.69
C THR A 14 -9.92 -39.64 -14.52
N ALA A 15 -10.41 -40.23 -13.44
CA ALA A 15 -10.84 -41.63 -13.36
C ALA A 15 -12.22 -41.58 -12.68
N GLY A 16 -13.27 -42.28 -13.07
CA GLY A 16 -13.51 -43.36 -14.01
C GLY A 16 -14.95 -43.81 -13.71
N SER A 17 -15.65 -44.21 -14.76
CA SER A 17 -17.04 -44.66 -14.80
C SER A 17 -17.47 -45.60 -13.66
N ASN A 18 -18.66 -45.36 -13.09
CA ASN A 18 -19.63 -46.31 -12.50
C ASN A 18 -20.89 -45.44 -12.26
N GLY A 19 -22.06 -45.60 -12.87
CA GLY A 19 -22.79 -46.82 -13.20
C GLY A 19 -24.08 -46.80 -12.37
N ASN A 20 -25.21 -46.47 -13.02
CA ASN A 20 -26.62 -46.68 -12.60
C ASN A 20 -27.15 -45.72 -11.50
N ASP A 21 -28.37 -45.19 -11.48
CA ASP A 21 -29.62 -45.38 -12.24
C ASP A 21 -30.49 -44.11 -12.07
N GLU A 22 -31.26 -43.80 -13.12
CA GLU A 22 -32.64 -43.26 -13.13
C GLU A 22 -33.04 -41.97 -12.38
N ASP A 23 -33.53 -41.04 -13.22
CA ASP A 23 -34.73 -40.22 -13.05
C ASP A 23 -34.83 -39.23 -11.88
N ARG A 24 -34.44 -37.97 -12.16
CA ARG A 24 -35.33 -36.85 -11.83
C ARG A 24 -35.04 -35.65 -12.73
N VAL A 25 -35.77 -35.57 -13.84
CA VAL A 25 -35.94 -34.33 -14.60
C VAL A 25 -36.68 -33.33 -13.71
N THR A 26 -35.95 -32.54 -12.93
CA THR A 26 -36.40 -31.19 -12.54
C THR A 26 -35.58 -30.22 -13.36
N ALA A 27 -36.19 -29.73 -14.45
CA ALA A 27 -35.66 -28.66 -15.28
C ALA A 27 -35.39 -27.43 -14.40
N ALA A 28 -34.13 -27.29 -13.94
CA ALA A 28 -33.62 -26.02 -13.48
C ALA A 28 -33.58 -25.07 -14.69
N PRO A 29 -33.91 -23.78 -14.53
CA PRO A 29 -33.89 -22.85 -15.65
C PRO A 29 -32.48 -22.84 -16.24
N ASP A 30 -32.41 -23.15 -17.53
CA ASP A 30 -31.23 -23.16 -18.37
C ASP A 30 -30.56 -21.78 -18.30
N ARG A 31 -29.61 -21.61 -17.36
CA ARG A 31 -28.80 -20.41 -17.32
C ARG A 31 -27.84 -20.55 -18.49
N PRO A 32 -27.85 -19.63 -19.48
CA PRO A 32 -26.99 -19.74 -20.63
C PRO A 32 -25.54 -19.83 -20.15
N VAL A 33 -24.88 -20.94 -20.47
CA VAL A 33 -23.47 -21.14 -20.13
C VAL A 33 -22.67 -20.12 -20.95
N PRO A 34 -21.90 -19.22 -20.34
CA PRO A 34 -21.24 -18.14 -21.08
C PRO A 34 -20.32 -18.72 -22.15
N GLY A 35 -20.42 -18.21 -23.38
CA GLY A 35 -19.57 -18.66 -24.48
C GLY A 35 -18.09 -18.40 -24.19
N LEU A 36 -17.17 -19.10 -24.86
CA LEU A 36 -15.71 -18.94 -24.65
C LEU A 36 -15.23 -17.48 -24.76
N ARG A 37 -15.87 -16.68 -25.63
CA ARG A 37 -15.63 -15.23 -25.77
C ARG A 37 -16.09 -14.44 -24.55
N GLU A 38 -17.23 -14.78 -23.99
CA GLU A 38 -17.82 -14.16 -22.80
C GLU A 38 -17.01 -14.50 -21.54
N GLN A 39 -16.58 -15.76 -21.38
CA GLN A 39 -15.66 -16.17 -20.31
C GLN A 39 -14.31 -15.46 -20.40
N LYS A 40 -13.78 -15.23 -21.61
CA LYS A 40 -12.54 -14.47 -21.83
C LYS A 40 -12.72 -12.98 -21.48
N ALA A 41 -13.86 -12.39 -21.84
CA ALA A 41 -14.21 -11.02 -21.49
C ALA A 41 -14.36 -10.84 -19.97
N GLN A 42 -15.07 -11.76 -19.31
CA GLN A 42 -15.24 -11.79 -17.86
C GLN A 42 -13.88 -11.89 -17.13
N LYS A 43 -13.01 -12.81 -17.55
CA LYS A 43 -11.65 -12.93 -16.99
C LYS A 43 -10.80 -11.67 -17.19
N ARG A 44 -10.98 -10.97 -18.32
CA ARG A 44 -10.28 -9.71 -18.58
C ARG A 44 -10.77 -8.61 -17.65
N LEU A 45 -12.09 -8.48 -17.47
CA LEU A 45 -12.68 -7.51 -16.54
C LEU A 45 -12.23 -7.77 -15.10
N GLU A 46 -12.23 -9.02 -14.65
CA GLU A 46 -11.75 -9.42 -13.31
C GLU A 46 -10.24 -9.19 -13.11
N ALA A 47 -9.44 -9.31 -14.18
CA ALA A 47 -8.03 -8.95 -14.13
C ALA A 47 -7.84 -7.42 -14.07
N GLU A 48 -8.63 -6.67 -14.84
CA GLU A 48 -8.60 -5.20 -14.86
C GLU A 48 -9.03 -4.61 -13.50
N THR A 49 -10.10 -5.13 -12.88
CA THR A 49 -10.54 -4.68 -11.55
C THR A 49 -9.49 -4.97 -10.48
N ARG A 50 -8.91 -6.18 -10.46
CA ARG A 50 -7.83 -6.53 -9.53
C ARG A 50 -6.59 -5.66 -9.73
N ASN A 51 -6.20 -5.41 -10.98
CA ASN A 51 -5.06 -4.54 -11.29
C ASN A 51 -5.32 -3.10 -10.86
N ALA A 52 -6.54 -2.59 -11.04
CA ALA A 52 -6.92 -1.25 -10.61
C ALA A 52 -6.84 -1.10 -9.08
N VAL A 53 -7.38 -2.07 -8.33
CA VAL A 53 -7.30 -2.09 -6.87
C VAL A 53 -5.85 -2.18 -6.39
N ALA A 54 -5.05 -3.07 -6.98
CA ALA A 54 -3.64 -3.21 -6.64
C ALA A 54 -2.84 -1.93 -6.93
N LYS A 55 -3.12 -1.26 -8.04
CA LYS A 55 -2.48 0.01 -8.40
C LYS A 55 -2.85 1.11 -7.40
N ALA A 56 -4.14 1.28 -7.11
CA ALA A 56 -4.61 2.26 -6.14
C ALA A 56 -4.00 2.04 -4.75
N ARG A 57 -3.88 0.78 -4.32
CA ARG A 57 -3.22 0.45 -3.05
C ARG A 57 -1.73 0.84 -3.06
N ARG A 58 -0.99 0.49 -4.12
CA ARG A 58 0.44 0.83 -4.24
C ARG A 58 0.67 2.33 -4.27
N GLU A 59 -0.17 3.09 -4.97
CA GLU A 59 -0.06 4.56 -5.02
C GLU A 59 -0.28 5.19 -3.64
N LYS A 60 -1.25 4.67 -2.86
CA LYS A 60 -1.46 5.08 -1.46
C LYS A 60 -0.28 4.75 -0.56
N GLU A 61 0.21 3.50 -0.60
CA GLU A 61 1.39 3.07 0.17
C GLU A 61 2.62 3.91 -0.16
N LYS A 62 2.83 4.22 -1.45
CA LYS A 62 3.91 5.11 -1.89
C LYS A 62 3.75 6.51 -1.28
N ARG A 63 2.54 7.08 -1.29
CA ARG A 63 2.29 8.40 -0.71
C ARG A 63 2.54 8.43 0.79
N LEU A 64 2.11 7.40 1.52
CA LEU A 64 2.38 7.27 2.96
C LEU A 64 3.88 7.22 3.23
N HIS A 65 4.60 6.38 2.50
CA HIS A 65 6.06 6.29 2.64
C HIS A 65 6.77 7.61 2.32
N GLU A 66 6.34 8.34 1.28
CA GLU A 66 6.88 9.66 0.97
C GLU A 66 6.64 10.69 2.08
N LEU A 67 5.48 10.63 2.75
CA LEU A 67 5.17 11.51 3.88
C LEU A 67 6.02 11.16 5.10
N GLU A 68 6.13 9.88 5.44
CA GLU A 68 6.96 9.38 6.55
C GLU A 68 8.43 9.77 6.38
N MET A 69 8.98 9.59 5.18
CA MET A 69 10.36 9.97 4.89
C MET A 69 10.60 11.47 5.05
N LYS A 70 9.62 12.30 4.66
CA LYS A 70 9.71 13.76 4.83
C LYS A 70 9.62 14.17 6.30
N ILE A 71 8.69 13.57 7.04
CA ILE A 71 8.54 13.82 8.48
C ILE A 71 9.85 13.45 9.20
N ALA A 72 10.39 12.25 8.97
CA ALA A 72 11.63 11.81 9.58
C ALA A 72 12.82 12.72 9.24
N ALA A 73 12.90 13.23 8.00
CA ALA A 73 13.94 14.17 7.60
C ALA A 73 13.83 15.51 8.35
N LEU A 74 12.63 16.07 8.47
CA LEU A 74 12.38 17.31 9.22
C LEU A 74 12.64 17.11 10.71
N GLU A 75 12.23 16.00 11.31
CA GLU A 75 12.55 15.69 12.71
C GLU A 75 14.07 15.57 12.95
N GLY A 76 14.81 15.04 11.97
CA GLY A 76 16.27 15.04 11.99
C GLY A 76 16.85 16.46 12.01
N GLN A 77 16.40 17.31 11.09
CA GLN A 77 16.80 18.72 11.03
C GLN A 77 16.43 19.49 12.31
N GLN A 78 15.27 19.21 12.90
CA GLN A 78 14.85 19.81 14.17
C GLN A 78 15.86 19.51 15.28
N LYS A 79 16.32 18.26 15.38
CA LYS A 79 17.31 17.83 16.38
C LYS A 79 18.65 18.50 16.15
N GLU A 80 19.10 18.60 14.90
CA GLU A 80 20.35 19.29 14.56
C GLU A 80 20.31 20.78 14.91
N LEU A 81 19.21 21.46 14.60
CA LEU A 81 19.00 22.87 14.94
C LEU A 81 18.87 23.09 16.45
N ALA A 82 18.19 22.18 17.16
CA ALA A 82 18.11 22.23 18.62
C ALA A 82 19.49 22.06 19.26
N ALA A 83 20.29 21.09 18.81
CA ALA A 83 21.66 20.90 19.26
C ALA A 83 22.55 22.13 18.94
N ALA A 84 22.31 22.80 17.81
CA ALA A 84 23.02 24.03 17.47
C ALA A 84 22.71 25.21 18.40
N LEU A 85 21.56 25.20 19.10
CA LEU A 85 21.22 26.17 20.14
C LEU A 85 21.87 25.84 21.50
N GLU A 86 22.34 24.62 21.71
CA GLU A 86 23.07 24.26 22.94
C GLU A 86 24.49 24.86 22.97
N ASP A 87 24.99 25.30 21.81
CA ASP A 87 26.27 25.99 21.69
C ASP A 87 26.15 27.47 22.16
N PRO A 88 26.88 27.90 23.21
CA PRO A 88 26.86 29.27 23.69
C PRO A 88 27.23 30.30 22.62
N THR A 89 28.06 29.93 21.63
CA THR A 89 28.47 30.82 20.54
C THR A 89 27.31 31.22 19.63
N ALA A 90 26.20 30.47 19.64
CA ALA A 90 24.99 30.83 18.91
C ALA A 90 24.35 32.14 19.41
N TYR A 91 24.61 32.52 20.68
CA TYR A 91 24.03 33.70 21.34
C TYR A 91 24.96 34.92 21.38
N GLU A 92 26.20 34.78 20.90
CA GLU A 92 27.15 35.90 20.81
C GLU A 92 26.66 36.98 19.82
N PRO A 93 27.18 38.22 19.89
CA PRO A 93 26.87 39.25 18.92
C PRO A 93 27.21 38.80 17.49
N GLY A 94 26.20 38.78 16.60
CA GLY A 94 26.34 38.24 15.24
C GLY A 94 26.15 36.71 15.14
N GLY A 95 25.80 36.05 16.26
CA GLY A 95 25.45 34.65 16.32
C GLY A 95 24.14 34.32 15.58
N ARG A 96 23.88 33.02 15.45
CA ARG A 96 22.80 32.48 14.62
C ARG A 96 21.54 32.05 15.39
N ALA A 97 21.46 32.30 16.70
CA ALA A 97 20.32 31.86 17.52
C ALA A 97 18.97 32.33 16.97
N THR A 98 18.83 33.60 16.58
CA THR A 98 17.57 34.11 16.01
C THR A 98 17.20 33.45 14.69
N ALA A 99 18.18 33.18 13.82
CA ALA A 99 17.95 32.49 12.56
C ALA A 99 17.52 31.03 12.81
N ILE A 100 18.23 30.32 13.69
CA ILE A 100 17.89 28.94 14.07
C ILE A 100 16.48 28.87 14.66
N ASN A 101 16.09 29.79 15.55
CA ASN A 101 14.74 29.80 16.12
C ASN A 101 13.66 30.03 15.05
N ARG A 102 13.91 30.90 14.06
CA ARG A 102 12.98 31.10 12.95
C ARG A 102 12.85 29.83 12.10
N ASP A 103 13.97 29.17 11.83
CA ASP A 103 13.99 27.94 11.03
C ASP A 103 13.30 26.79 11.79
N LEU A 104 13.49 26.70 13.12
CA LEU A 104 12.76 25.77 13.99
C LEU A 104 11.25 26.01 13.98
N SER A 105 10.80 27.28 14.01
CA SER A 105 9.37 27.60 13.89
C SER A 105 8.79 27.17 12.54
N SER A 106 9.49 27.49 11.45
CA SER A 106 9.06 27.08 10.10
C SER A 106 8.98 25.55 9.98
N LEU A 107 9.97 24.86 10.55
CA LEU A 107 10.02 23.39 10.54
C LEU A 107 8.88 22.80 11.37
N ALA A 108 8.55 23.38 12.52
CA ALA A 108 7.43 22.96 13.33
C ALA A 108 6.09 23.08 12.59
N ASP A 109 5.88 24.18 11.85
CA ASP A 109 4.70 24.38 11.00
C ASP A 109 4.62 23.31 9.89
N ASP A 110 5.75 23.02 9.24
CA ASP A 110 5.82 21.98 8.21
C ASP A 110 5.60 20.57 8.74
N LEU A 111 6.15 20.25 9.92
CA LEU A 111 5.90 18.98 10.62
C LEU A 111 4.42 18.85 10.96
N ALA A 112 3.79 19.87 11.54
CA ALA A 112 2.37 19.84 11.87
C ALA A 112 1.51 19.58 10.62
N ARG A 113 1.82 20.27 9.51
CA ARG A 113 1.12 20.06 8.23
C ARG A 113 1.33 18.65 7.67
N LEU A 114 2.57 18.15 7.61
CA LEU A 114 2.86 16.84 7.04
C LEU A 114 2.31 15.70 7.90
N THR A 115 2.35 15.84 9.22
CA THR A 115 1.73 14.89 10.15
C THR A 115 0.21 14.86 9.94
N ALA A 116 -0.45 16.02 9.81
CA ALA A 116 -1.87 16.06 9.48
C ALA A 116 -2.18 15.43 8.10
N GLU A 117 -1.33 15.65 7.09
CA GLU A 117 -1.46 14.97 5.79
C GLU A 117 -1.33 13.44 5.93
N TRP A 118 -0.39 12.96 6.74
CA TRP A 118 -0.19 11.54 7.01
C TRP A 118 -1.35 10.92 7.80
N GLU A 119 -1.85 11.60 8.82
CA GLU A 119 -3.03 11.17 9.59
C GLU A 119 -4.27 11.06 8.69
N ASN A 120 -4.50 12.04 7.82
CA ASN A 120 -5.60 11.97 6.85
C ASN A 120 -5.42 10.82 5.85
N ALA A 121 -4.20 10.60 5.37
CA ALA A 121 -3.90 9.53 4.43
C ALA A 121 -4.05 8.14 5.06
N THR A 122 -3.77 7.99 6.35
CA THR A 122 -3.92 6.73 7.11
C THR A 122 -5.35 6.51 7.62
N ALA A 123 -6.09 7.55 7.99
CA ALA A 123 -7.51 7.47 8.34
C ALA A 123 -8.35 6.92 7.18
N LEU A 124 -7.99 7.27 5.93
CA LEU A 124 -8.62 6.74 4.71
C LEU A 124 -8.27 5.26 4.42
N VAL A 125 -7.44 4.64 5.26
CA VAL A 125 -6.93 3.26 5.13
C VAL A 125 -7.47 2.34 6.24
N ALA A 126 -8.20 2.87 7.22
CA ALA A 126 -8.86 2.05 8.23
C ALA A 126 -9.91 1.10 7.58
N PRO A 127 -9.92 -0.20 7.93
CA PRO A 127 -10.73 -1.25 7.30
C PRO A 127 -12.24 -1.09 7.48
#